data_AF-A0A972WEJ3-F1
#
_entry.id   AF-A0A972WEJ3-F1
#
_cell.length_a   1.000
_cell.length_b   1.000
_cell.length_c   1.000
_cell.angle_alpha   90.00
_cell.angle_beta   90.00
_cell.angle_gamma   90.00
#
_symmetry.space_group_name_H-M   'P 1'
#
loop_
_entity.id
_entity.type
_entity.pdbx_description
1 polymer ?
#
loop_
_entity_poly.entity_id
_entity_poly.type
_entity_poly.pdbx_seq_one_letter_code
_entity_poly.pdbx_strand_id
1 'polypeptide(L)' 'MLVGGIAYRSDLQDLRAVAVALVVLAHAKVSGFAGGFVGVDVFFVLSGFLMTGLLVEERVRSGTIA' A
#
# COMPACT_ATOMS: atom_id res chain seq x y z
N MET A 1 -12.38 7.35 -23.76
CA MET A 1 -12.61 8.24 -22.59
C MET A 1 -13.03 7.32 -21.45
N LEU A 2 -12.26 6.99 -20.42
CA LEU A 2 -11.11 7.59 -19.75
C LEU A 2 -10.10 6.48 -19.42
N VAL A 3 -8.94 6.42 -20.09
CA VAL A 3 -7.84 5.54 -19.66
C VAL A 3 -6.91 6.38 -18.80
N GLY A 4 -7.31 6.57 -17.54
CA GLY A 4 -6.41 7.09 -16.52
C GLY A 4 -5.69 5.91 -15.91
N GLY A 5 -4.48 5.61 -16.39
CA GLY A 5 -3.60 4.69 -15.67
C GLY A 5 -3.49 5.18 -14.24
N ILE A 6 -3.57 4.27 -13.25
CA ILE A 6 -3.76 4.62 -11.83
C ILE A 6 -3.03 5.92 -11.50
N ALA A 7 -3.79 7.01 -11.41
CA ALA A 7 -3.22 8.33 -11.16
C ALA A 7 -2.37 8.19 -9.91
N TYR A 8 -1.09 8.59 -9.98
CA TYR A 8 -0.13 8.38 -8.88
C TYR A 8 -0.78 8.78 -7.55
N ARG A 9 -1.11 7.76 -6.74
CA ARG A 9 -1.83 7.91 -5.48
C ARG A 9 -0.84 8.16 -4.36
N SER A 10 -0.33 9.38 -4.30
CA SER A 10 0.59 9.82 -3.25
C SER A 10 0.01 9.56 -1.86
N ASP A 11 -1.30 9.74 -1.70
CA ASP A 11 -2.04 9.43 -0.47
C ASP A 11 -1.84 7.98 0.02
N LEU A 12 -1.86 7.00 -0.88
CA LEU A 12 -1.65 5.59 -0.52
C LEU A 12 -0.18 5.28 -0.23
N GLN A 13 0.74 5.97 -0.90
CA GLN A 13 2.18 5.83 -0.67
C GLN A 13 2.58 6.41 0.70
N ASP A 14 2.07 7.60 1.02
CA ASP A 14 2.32 8.28 2.30
C ASP A 14 1.74 7.49 3.47
N LEU A 15 0.52 6.95 3.31
CA LEU A 15 -0.09 6.10 4.32
C LEU A 15 0.71 4.81 4.56
N ARG A 16 1.29 4.23 3.49
CA ARG A 16 2.21 3.09 3.61
C ARG A 16 3.50 3.50 4.34
N ALA A 17 4.04 4.68 4.08
CA ALA A 17 5.23 5.17 4.78
C ALA A 17 4.97 5.34 6.28
N VAL A 18 3.81 5.91 6.65
CA VAL A 18 3.37 6.01 8.05
C VAL A 18 3.21 4.62 8.67
N ALA A 19 2.60 3.68 7.96
CA ALA A 19 2.42 2.31 8.44
C ALA A 19 3.79 1.63 8.74
N VAL A 20 4.76 1.76 7.84
CA VAL A 20 6.14 1.26 8.05
C VAL A 20 6.81 1.97 9.23
N ALA A 21 6.65 3.28 9.37
CA ALA A 21 7.21 4.03 10.50
C ALA A 21 6.68 3.50 11.84
N LEU A 22 5.38 3.20 11.94
CA LEU A 22 4.79 2.59 13.14
C LEU A 22 5.38 1.21 13.44
N VAL A 23 5.61 0.38 12.41
CA VAL A 23 6.27 -0.93 12.57
C VAL A 23 7.69 -0.76 13.12
N VAL A 24 8.46 0.16 12.55
CA VAL A 24 9.85 0.42 12.95
C VAL A 24 9.94 0.96 14.37
N LEU A 25 9.10 1.94 14.73
CA LEU A 25 9.06 2.50 16.10
C LEU A 25 8.70 1.44 17.14
N ALA A 26 7.76 0.54 16.81
CA ALA A 26 7.41 -0.58 17.66
C ALA A 26 8.57 -1.58 17.83
N HIS A 27 9.28 -1.92 16.76
CA HIS A 27 10.46 -2.79 16.82
C HIS A 27 11.63 -2.16 17.59
N ALA A 28 11.81 -0.83 17.47
CA ALA A 28 12.82 -0.07 18.18
C ALA A 28 12.51 0.12 19.68
N LYS A 29 11.37 -0.40 20.17
CA LYS A 29 10.92 -0.28 21.57
C LYS A 29 10.78 1.17 22.04
N VAL A 30 10.36 2.08 21.15
CA VAL A 30 10.08 3.47 21.52
C VAL A 30 8.87 3.51 22.46
N SER A 31 8.99 4.19 23.59
CA SER A 31 7.91 4.30 24.58
C SER A 31 6.66 4.91 23.94
N GLY A 32 5.50 4.29 24.14
CA GLY A 32 4.22 4.73 23.57
C GLY A 32 3.89 4.16 22.19
N PHE A 33 4.81 3.43 21.54
CA PHE A 33 4.58 2.78 20.24
C PHE A 33 4.44 1.26 20.36
N ALA A 34 3.47 0.83 21.18
CA ALA A 34 3.05 -0.57 21.20
C ALA A 34 2.07 -0.85 20.04
N GLY A 35 2.12 -2.07 19.47
CA GLY A 35 1.14 -2.47 18.45
C GLY A 35 1.59 -2.32 16.99
N GLY A 36 2.87 -2.54 16.71
CA GLY A 36 3.40 -2.51 15.33
C GLY A 36 2.67 -3.43 14.34
N PHE A 37 1.95 -4.45 14.80
CA PHE A 37 1.12 -5.32 13.97
C PHE A 37 0.07 -4.55 13.16
N VAL A 38 -0.51 -3.47 13.70
CA VAL A 38 -1.46 -2.62 12.96
C VAL A 38 -0.79 -1.98 11.75
N GLY A 39 0.45 -1.51 11.90
CA GLY A 39 1.24 -0.96 10.79
C GLY A 39 1.51 -2.02 9.71
N VAL A 40 1.77 -3.27 10.12
CA VAL A 40 1.94 -4.39 9.20
C VAL A 40 0.66 -4.66 8.41
N ASP A 41 -0.48 -4.77 9.10
CA ASP A 41 -1.79 -5.04 8.49
C ASP A 41 -2.18 -3.96 7.48
N VAL A 42 -2.09 -2.69 7.88
CA VAL A 42 -2.42 -1.55 7.01
C VAL A 42 -1.49 -1.53 5.79
N PHE A 43 -0.19 -1.74 5.95
CA PHE A 43 0.75 -1.75 4.83
C PHE A 43 0.41 -2.83 3.79
N PHE A 44 0.12 -4.05 4.23
CA PHE A 44 -0.20 -5.15 3.33
C PHE A 44 -1.56 -4.96 2.64
N VAL A 45 -2.58 -4.47 3.35
CA VAL A 45 -3.90 -4.19 2.77
C VAL A 45 -3.80 -3.13 1.67
N LEU A 46 -3.10 -2.02 1.93
CA LEU A 46 -2.94 -0.95 0.93
C LEU A 46 -2.13 -1.41 -0.28
N SER A 47 -1.08 -2.20 -0.04
CA SER A 47 -0.25 -2.75 -1.11
C SER A 47 -1.06 -3.73 -1.98
N GLY A 48 -1.86 -4.60 -1.36
CA GLY A 48 -2.74 -5.53 -2.06
C GLY A 48 -3.82 -4.81 -2.88
N PHE A 49 -4.43 -3.77 -2.33
CA PHE A 49 -5.40 -2.93 -3.05
C PHE A 49 -4.78 -2.29 -4.30
N LEU A 50 -3.61 -1.68 -4.16
CA LEU A 50 -2.90 -1.04 -5.27
C LEU A 50 -2.47 -2.06 -6.33
N MET A 51 -1.80 -3.14 -5.91
CA MET A 51 -1.33 -4.18 -6.81
C MET A 51 -2.49 -4.81 -7.58
N THR A 52 -3.57 -5.17 -6.89
CA THR A 52 -4.76 -5.74 -7.56
C THR A 52 -5.35 -4.77 -8.57
N GLY A 53 -5.44 -3.48 -8.24
CA GLY A 53 -5.88 -2.45 -9.19
C GLY A 53 -5.00 -2.39 -10.44
N LEU A 54 -3.67 -2.44 -10.27
CA LEU A 54 -2.71 -2.46 -11.38
C LEU A 54 -2.88 -3.71 -12.27
N LEU A 55 -3.03 -4.89 -11.65
CA LEU A 55 -3.23 -6.15 -12.38
C LEU A 55 -4.56 -6.18 -13.15
N VAL A 56 -5.63 -5.62 -12.56
CA VAL A 56 -6.92 -5.48 -13.24
C VAL A 56 -6.82 -4.52 -14.42
N GLU A 57 -6.15 -3.38 -14.24
CA GLU A 57 -5.93 -2.42 -15.33
C GLU A 57 -5.13 -3.05 -16.48
N GLU A 58 -4.05 -3.75 -16.14
CA GLU A 58 -3.24 -4.49 -17.11
C GLU A 58 -4.11 -5.49 -17.86
N ARG A 59 -4.88 -6.32 -17.14
CA ARG A 59 -5.75 -7.33 -17.75
C ARG A 59 -6.76 -6.71 -18.72
N VAL A 60 -7.33 -5.56 -18.39
CA VAL A 60 -8.27 -4.83 -19.26
C VAL A 60 -7.57 -4.27 -20.49
N ARG A 61 -6.31 -3.81 -20.36
CA ARG A 61 -5.56 -3.16 -21.44
C ARG A 61 -4.88 -4.14 -22.40
N SER A 62 -4.23 -5.18 -21.89
CA SER A 62 -3.43 -6.14 -22.66
C SER A 62 -4.08 -7.52 -22.83
N GLY A 63 -5.14 -7.82 -22.07
CA GLY A 63 -5.79 -9.13 -22.07
C GLY A 63 -5.04 -10.20 -21.27
N THR A 64 -3.85 -9.87 -20.74
CA THR A 64 -2.97 -10.76 -19.98
C THR A 64 -2.54 -10.12 -18.66
N ILE A 65 -1.96 -10.90 -17.76
CA ILE A 65 -1.18 -10.43 -16.61
C ILE A 65 0.22 -11.01 -16.81
N ALA A 66 1.21 -10.18 -17.07
CA ALA A 66 2.57 -10.58 -17.45
C ALA A 66 3.60 -10.31 -16.35
#